data_AF-A0A9P1A874-F1
#
_entry.id   AF-A0A9P1A874-F1
#
_cell.length_a   1.000
_cell.length_b   1.000
_cell.length_c   1.000
_cell.angle_alpha   90.00
_cell.angle_beta   90.00
_cell.angle_gamma   90.00
#
_symmetry.space_group_name_H-M   'P 1'
#
loop_
_entity.id
_entity.type
_entity.pdbx_description
1 polymer ?
#
loop_
_entity_poly.entity_id
_entity_poly.type
_entity_poly.pdbx_seq_one_letter_code
_entity_poly.pdbx_strand_id
1 'polypeptide(L)' 'MLQKLEKLPYSTINRKLSEVDSQPLQDESILVTTIGQFRGRSLKMKLKQKILQGINDDAFHSFSHSFFLRSNDG' A
#
# COMPACT_ATOMS: atom_id res chain seq x y z
N MET A 1 -2.61 13.70 -7.31
CA MET A 1 -2.21 12.59 -6.41
C MET A 1 -2.42 11.22 -7.07
N LEU A 2 -3.61 10.95 -7.64
CA LEU A 2 -3.92 9.69 -8.34
C LEU A 2 -2.92 9.32 -9.46
N GLN A 3 -2.54 10.26 -10.31
CA GLN A 3 -1.54 10.05 -11.39
C GLN A 3 -0.15 9.58 -10.89
N LYS A 4 0.20 9.82 -9.62
CA LYS A 4 1.45 9.31 -9.02
C LYS A 4 1.29 7.86 -8.55
N LEU A 5 0.11 7.47 -8.08
CA LEU A 5 -0.21 6.10 -7.65
C LEU A 5 -0.30 5.15 -8.84
N GLU A 6 -0.82 5.60 -9.98
CA GLU A 6 -0.90 4.80 -11.22
C GLU A 6 0.46 4.39 -11.78
N LYS A 7 1.54 5.10 -11.42
CA LYS A 7 2.91 4.78 -11.83
C LYS A 7 3.58 3.75 -10.92
N LEU A 8 2.97 3.42 -9.78
CA LEU A 8 3.50 2.40 -8.88
C LEU A 8 3.29 0.99 -9.46
N PRO A 9 4.18 0.03 -9.19
CA PRO A 9 3.94 -1.35 -9.53
C PRO A 9 2.64 -1.84 -8.90
N TYR A 10 1.89 -2.67 -9.63
CA TYR A 10 0.71 -3.33 -9.05
C TYR A 10 1.10 -4.13 -7.82
N SER A 11 0.34 -4.00 -6.75
CA SER A 11 0.55 -4.73 -5.50
C SER A 11 -0.73 -5.44 -5.05
N THR A 12 -0.55 -6.51 -4.30
CA THR A 12 -1.62 -7.19 -3.57
C THR A 12 -1.41 -7.00 -2.07
N ILE A 13 -2.42 -6.54 -1.36
CA ILE A 13 -2.37 -6.34 0.11
C ILE A 13 -2.80 -7.64 0.81
N ASN A 14 -2.02 -8.06 1.81
CA ASN A 14 -2.42 -9.13 2.73
C ASN A 14 -3.37 -8.58 3.80
N ARG A 15 -4.67 -8.61 3.51
CA ARG A 15 -5.71 -8.10 4.42
C ARG A 15 -5.79 -8.84 5.75
N LYS A 16 -5.35 -10.11 5.82
CA LYS A 16 -5.41 -10.91 7.07
C LYS A 16 -4.41 -10.42 8.13
N LEU A 17 -3.31 -9.80 7.70
CA LEU A 17 -2.26 -9.25 8.57
C LEU A 17 -2.27 -7.72 8.57
N SER A 18 -3.39 -7.12 8.18
CA SER A 18 -3.54 -5.66 8.21
C SER A 18 -4.23 -5.27 9.50
N GLU A 19 -3.63 -4.31 10.20
CA GLU A 19 -4.20 -3.66 11.38
C GLU A 19 -4.66 -2.27 10.99
N VAL A 20 -5.83 -1.89 11.48
CA VAL A 20 -6.44 -0.59 11.22
C VAL A 20 -6.76 0.05 12.55
N ASP A 21 -6.28 1.26 12.74
CA ASP A 21 -6.64 2.13 13.83
C ASP A 21 -7.34 3.38 13.29
N SER A 22 -8.33 3.87 14.02
CA SER A 22 -9.13 5.02 13.61
C SER A 22 -9.36 5.96 14.78
N GLN A 23 -8.99 7.22 14.58
CA GLN A 23 -9.18 8.29 15.56
C GLN A 23 -10.17 9.32 15.02
N PRO A 24 -11.32 9.55 15.69
CA PRO A 24 -12.21 10.64 15.33
C PRO A 24 -11.53 11.99 15.60
N LEU A 25 -11.75 12.95 14.72
CA LEU A 25 -11.27 14.32 14.83
C LEU A 25 -12.46 15.27 15.06
N GLN A 26 -12.16 16.49 15.49
CA GLN A 26 -13.18 17.48 15.84
C GLN A 26 -14.03 17.94 14.64
N ASP A 27 -13.47 17.90 13.41
CA ASP A 27 -14.09 18.45 12.21
C ASP A 27 -14.85 17.42 11.36
N GLU A 28 -15.58 16.51 12.00
CA GLU A 28 -16.34 15.41 11.33
C GLU A 28 -15.46 14.54 10.41
N SER A 29 -14.16 14.51 10.71
CA SER A 29 -13.18 13.73 9.97
C SER A 29 -12.63 12.61 10.85
N ILE A 30 -12.12 11.58 10.20
CA ILE A 30 -11.52 10.41 10.85
C ILE A 30 -10.11 10.27 10.31
N LEU A 31 -9.12 10.27 11.20
CA LEU A 31 -7.77 9.83 10.86
C LEU A 31 -7.75 8.31 10.91
N VAL A 32 -7.50 7.67 9.77
CA VAL A 32 -7.37 6.22 9.69
C VAL A 32 -5.91 5.90 9.41
N THR A 33 -5.31 5.05 10.25
CA THR A 33 -3.96 4.52 10.06
C THR A 33 -4.06 3.03 9.77
N THR A 34 -3.45 2.59 8.67
CA THR A 34 -3.37 1.19 8.28
C THR A 34 -1.92 0.74 8.29
N ILE A 35 -1.63 -0.30 9.07
CA ILE A 35 -0.35 -1.00 9.05
C ILE A 35 -0.61 -2.37 8.44
N GLY A 36 0.25 -2.83 7.54
CA GLY A 36 0.04 -4.14 6.96
C GLY A 36 1.19 -4.60 6.09
N GLN A 37 0.92 -5.62 5.30
CA GLN A 37 1.87 -6.18 4.35
C GLN A 37 1.30 -6.19 2.95
N PHE A 38 2.13 -5.89 1.97
CA PHE A 38 1.80 -6.00 0.55
C PHE A 38 2.87 -6.81 -0.17
N ARG A 39 2.48 -7.40 -1.30
CA ARG A 39 3.39 -8.03 -2.25
C ARG A 39 3.30 -7.27 -3.57
N GLY A 40 4.41 -6.70 -4.02
CA GLY A 40 4.49 -6.07 -5.34
C GLY A 40 4.61 -7.13 -6.44
N ARG A 41 3.86 -6.99 -7.53
CA ARG A 41 4.20 -7.66 -8.79
C ARG A 41 5.28 -6.81 -9.45
N SER A 42 6.50 -7.33 -9.53
CA SER A 42 7.57 -6.70 -10.31
C SER A 42 7.12 -6.61 -11.78
N LEU A 43 6.65 -5.45 -12.21
CA LEU A 43 6.46 -5.15 -13.62
C LEU A 43 7.84 -4.81 -14.20
N LYS A 44 8.44 -5.81 -14.86
CA LYS A 44 9.76 -5.86 -15.56
C LYS A 44 10.78 -6.65 -14.73
N MET A 45 11.26 -7.82 -15.15
CA MET A 45 11.86 -8.05 -16.47
C MET A 45 11.60 -9.46 -17.02
N LYS A 46 10.71 -9.59 -18.02
CA LYS A 46 11.11 -10.38 -19.19
C LYS A 46 12.12 -9.52 -19.92
N LEU A 47 13.37 -9.98 -19.98
CA LEU A 47 14.54 -9.42 -20.68
C LEU A 47 15.62 -8.79 -19.77
N LYS A 48 16.64 -9.62 -19.46
CA LYS A 48 18.01 -9.28 -18.98
C LYS A 48 18.20 -8.84 -17.52
N GLN A 49 17.88 -9.69 -16.55
CA GLN A 49 18.58 -9.67 -15.24
C GLN A 49 18.78 -11.09 -14.73
N LYS A 50 19.71 -11.83 -15.35
CA LYS A 50 20.26 -13.08 -14.78
C LYS A 50 21.46 -12.82 -13.86
N ILE A 51 21.76 -11.57 -13.55
CA ILE A 51 23.01 -11.16 -12.87
C ILE A 51 22.71 -10.01 -11.91
N LEU A 52 21.96 -10.28 -10.85
CA LEU A 52 22.07 -9.58 -9.56
C LEU A 52 21.18 -10.34 -8.58
N GLN A 53 21.84 -10.96 -7.61
CA GLN A 53 21.34 -11.84 -6.57
C GLN A 53 20.06 -11.32 -5.88
N GLY A 54 19.08 -12.21 -5.71
CA GLY A 54 18.32 -12.27 -4.45
C GLY A 54 17.04 -11.45 -4.33
N ILE A 55 16.47 -10.91 -5.41
CA ILE A 55 15.11 -10.33 -5.32
C ILE A 55 14.11 -11.49 -5.25
N ASN A 56 13.76 -11.85 -4.01
CA ASN A 56 12.78 -12.87 -3.71
C ASN A 56 11.39 -12.34 -4.12
N ASP A 57 10.95 -12.63 -5.35
CA ASP A 57 9.67 -12.18 -5.94
C ASP A 57 8.42 -12.62 -5.13
N ASP A 58 8.61 -13.43 -4.09
CA ASP A 58 7.59 -13.91 -3.13
C ASP A 58 7.59 -13.16 -1.79
N ALA A 59 8.46 -12.17 -1.55
CA ALA A 59 8.53 -11.49 -0.26
C ALA A 59 7.36 -10.51 -0.03
N PHE A 60 6.79 -10.57 1.17
CA PHE A 60 5.89 -9.54 1.68
C PHE A 60 6.70 -8.35 2.20
N HIS A 61 6.24 -7.14 1.89
CA HIS A 61 6.78 -5.88 2.35
C HIS A 61 5.81 -5.22 3.32
N SER A 62 6.30 -4.70 4.44
CA SER A 62 5.48 -3.96 5.40
C SER A 62 5.21 -2.54 4.92
N PHE A 63 4.04 -2.00 5.25
CA PHE A 63 3.69 -0.60 5.05
C PHE A 63 2.96 -0.05 6.28
N SER A 64 3.02 1.28 6.44
CA SER A 64 2.17 2.05 7.35
C SER A 64 1.70 3.29 6.60
N HIS A 65 0.40 3.52 6.55
CA HIS A 65 -0.18 4.65 5.83
C HIS A 65 -1.37 5.23 6.57
N SER A 66 -1.41 6.56 6.67
CA SER A 66 -2.50 7.30 7.30
C SER A 66 -3.21 8.19 6.31
N PHE A 67 -4.54 8.24 6.38
CA PHE A 67 -5.38 9.08 5.55
C PHE A 67 -6.53 9.69 6.35
N PHE A 68 -6.92 10.91 5.96
CA PHE A 68 -8.08 11.60 6.52
C PHE A 68 -9.31 11.25 5.69
N LEU A 69 -10.35 10.72 6.33
CA LEU A 69 -11.67 10.55 5.75
C LEU A 69 -12.58 11.66 6.27
N ARG A 70 -13.43 12.21 5.40
CA ARG A 70 -14.51 13.13 5.77
C ARG A 70 -15.77 12.65 5.08
N SER A 71 -16.90 12.61 5.79
CA SER A 71 -18.17 12.28 5.13
C SER A 71 -18.51 13.39 4.15
N ASN A 72 -18.86 13.01 2.92
CA ASN A 72 -19.37 13.93 1.92
C ASN A 72 -20.89 13.76 1.93
N ASP A 73 -21.52 14.25 2.98
CA ASP A 73 -22.98 14.35 3.04
C ASP A 73 -23.33 15.56 2.17
N GLY A 74 -23.90 15.28 0.99
CA GLY A 74 -24.25 16.28 -0.03
C GLY A 74 -25.43 17.17 0.36
#